data_AF-A0A1X2GU06-F1
#
_entry.id   AF-A0A1X2GU06-F1
#
_cell.length_a   1.000
_cell.length_b   1.000
_cell.length_c   1.000
_cell.angle_alpha   90.00
_cell.angle_beta   90.00
_cell.angle_gamma   90.00
#
_symmetry.space_group_name_H-M   'P 1'
#
loop_
_entity.id
_entity.type
_entity.pdbx_description
1 polymer ?
#
loop_
_entity_poly.entity_id
_entity_poly.type
_entity_poly.pdbx_seq_one_letter_code
_entity_poly.pdbx_strand_id
1 'polypeptide(L)' 'MGKRLASIAKGVATCSSTSAAYGQCVARSYKDAHKDMCAKEFDAFKKCVQEAIKRKW' A
#
# COMPACT_ATOMS: atom_id res chain seq x y z
N MET A 1 22.22 -6.17 -5.88
CA MET A 1 20.88 -6.53 -5.38
C MET A 1 20.10 -5.28 -4.89
N GLY A 2 19.84 -4.26 -5.73
CA GLY A 2 19.32 -2.96 -5.24
C GLY A 2 18.20 -2.27 -6.03
N LYS A 3 18.02 -2.58 -7.32
CA LYS A 3 17.07 -1.84 -8.19
C LYS A 3 15.59 -2.11 -7.88
N ARG A 4 15.25 -3.30 -7.37
CA ARG A 4 13.85 -3.68 -7.09
C ARG A 4 13.28 -2.92 -5.88
N LEU A 5 14.09 -2.72 -4.84
CA LEU A 5 13.67 -1.99 -3.65
C LEU A 5 13.41 -0.51 -3.98
N ALA A 6 14.27 0.09 -4.80
CA ALA A 6 14.09 1.47 -5.26
C ALA A 6 12.82 1.67 -6.10
N SER A 7 12.48 0.73 -6.98
CA SER A 7 11.22 0.78 -7.74
C SER A 7 10.00 0.65 -6.82
N ILE A 8 10.01 -0.28 -5.86
CA ILE A 8 8.91 -0.43 -4.90
C ILE A 8 8.80 0.80 -4.00
N ALA A 9 9.90 1.31 -3.47
CA ALA A 9 9.92 2.54 -2.68
C ALA A 9 9.37 3.74 -3.45
N LYS A 10 9.73 3.86 -4.74
CA LYS A 10 9.18 4.90 -5.62
C LYS A 10 7.68 4.69 -5.85
N GLY A 11 7.22 3.46 -6.05
CA GLY A 11 5.79 3.16 -6.17
C GLY A 11 5.00 3.51 -4.90
N VAL A 12 5.52 3.14 -3.73
CA VAL A 12 4.93 3.48 -2.43
C VAL A 12 4.93 4.99 -2.19
N ALA A 13 6.00 5.69 -2.56
CA ALA A 13 6.08 7.15 -2.44
C ALA A 13 5.07 7.86 -3.36
N THR A 14 4.90 7.40 -4.60
CA THR A 14 3.86 7.90 -5.51
C THR A 14 2.45 7.64 -4.95
N CYS A 15 2.28 6.52 -4.25
CA CYS A 15 1.02 6.11 -3.62
C CYS A 15 0.91 6.53 -2.16
N SER A 16 1.62 7.59 -1.75
CA SER A 16 1.67 8.03 -0.34
C SER A 16 0.28 8.33 0.22
N SER A 17 -0.65 8.87 -0.57
CA SER A 17 -2.03 9.13 -0.11
C SER A 17 -2.79 7.86 0.25
N THR A 18 -2.78 6.84 -0.61
CA THR A 18 -3.44 5.55 -0.34
C THR A 18 -2.70 4.72 0.72
N SER A 19 -1.37 4.83 0.78
CA SER A 19 -0.55 4.25 1.84
C SER A 19 -0.89 4.85 3.22
N ALA A 20 -1.00 6.17 3.29
CA ALA A 20 -1.34 6.88 4.53
C ALA A 20 -2.76 6.54 5.00
N ALA A 21 -3.72 6.44 4.08
CA ALA A 21 -5.10 6.12 4.41
C ALA A 21 -5.26 4.65 4.86
N TYR A 22 -4.56 3.70 4.21
CA TYR A 22 -4.42 2.33 4.70
C TYR A 22 -3.77 2.28 6.09
N GLY A 23 -2.66 2.99 6.28
CA GLY A 23 -1.96 3.07 7.56
C GLY A 23 -2.82 3.68 8.68
N GLN A 24 -3.63 4.70 8.37
CA GLN A 24 -4.57 5.29 9.32
C GLN A 24 -5.69 4.33 9.71
N CYS A 25 -6.22 3.57 8.75
CA CYS A 25 -7.23 2.54 9.02
C CYS A 25 -6.67 1.46 9.95
N VAL A 26 -5.46 0.96 9.66
CA VAL A 26 -4.78 -0.03 10.49
C VAL A 26 -4.43 0.54 11.86
N ALA A 27 -3.97 1.79 11.94
CA ALA A 27 -3.64 2.44 13.22
C ALA A 27 -4.88 2.64 14.10
N ARG A 28 -6.01 3.04 13.52
CA ARG A 28 -7.29 3.18 14.23
C ARG A 28 -7.80 1.85 14.76
N SER A 29 -7.65 0.79 13.97
CA SER A 29 -8.08 -0.55 14.34
C SER A 29 -6.93 -1.44 14.84
N TYR A 30 -5.79 -0.89 15.26
CA TYR A 30 -4.57 -1.68 15.54
C TYR A 30 -4.78 -2.77 16.60
N LYS A 31 -5.69 -2.51 17.55
CA LYS A 31 -6.07 -3.47 18.60
C LYS A 31 -6.96 -4.61 18.10
N ASP A 32 -7.69 -4.38 17.01
CA ASP A 32 -8.67 -5.31 16.42
C ASP A 32 -8.34 -5.57 14.94
N ALA A 33 -7.06 -5.43 14.57
CA ALA A 33 -6.64 -5.47 13.18
C ALA A 33 -6.75 -6.91 12.69
N HIS A 34 -7.86 -7.23 12.04
CA HIS A 34 -8.11 -8.52 11.44
C HIS A 34 -7.99 -8.45 9.92
N LYS A 35 -7.76 -9.61 9.29
CA LYS A 35 -7.75 -9.74 7.83
C LYS A 35 -9.09 -9.23 7.30
N ASP A 36 -9.02 -8.35 6.29
CA ASP A 36 -10.14 -7.69 5.60
C ASP A 36 -10.63 -6.33 6.16
N MET A 37 -10.23 -5.95 7.39
CA MET A 37 -10.71 -4.69 8.02
C MET A 37 -10.44 -3.43 7.19
N CYS A 38 -9.24 -3.36 6.59
CA CYS A 38 -8.83 -2.26 5.72
C CYS A 38 -8.71 -2.71 4.25
N ALA A 39 -9.49 -3.72 3.83
CA ALA A 39 -9.41 -4.27 2.48
C ALA A 39 -9.63 -3.22 1.38
N LYS A 40 -10.55 -2.27 1.59
CA LYS A 40 -10.80 -1.16 0.65
C LYS A 40 -9.56 -0.30 0.42
N GLU A 41 -8.93 0.14 1.51
CA GLU A 41 -7.73 0.98 1.45
C GLU A 41 -6.54 0.20 0.93
N PHE A 42 -6.44 -1.09 1.30
CA PHE A 42 -5.43 -1.97 0.77
C PHE A 42 -5.58 -2.20 -0.73
N ASP A 43 -6.80 -2.38 -1.26
CA ASP A 43 -7.03 -2.54 -2.70
C ASP A 43 -6.65 -1.26 -3.47
N ALA A 44 -7.00 -0.09 -2.94
CA ALA A 44 -6.62 1.20 -3.52
C ALA A 44 -5.09 1.40 -3.51
N PHE A 45 -4.43 1.12 -2.39
CA PHE A 45 -2.98 1.17 -2.28
C PHE A 45 -2.30 0.16 -3.21
N LYS A 46 -2.79 -1.08 -3.24
CA LYS A 46 -2.29 -2.16 -4.10
C LYS A 46 -2.40 -1.77 -5.58
N LYS A 47 -3.57 -1.28 -6.02
CA LYS A 47 -3.76 -0.82 -7.41
C LYS A 47 -2.77 0.28 -7.77
N CYS A 48 -2.66 1.29 -6.91
CA CYS A 48 -1.74 2.39 -7.15
C CYS A 48 -0.29 1.91 -7.25
N VAL A 49 0.15 1.04 -6.33
CA VAL A 49 1.51 0.50 -6.37
C VAL A 49 1.71 -0.32 -7.64
N GLN A 50 0.78 -1.23 -7.98
CA GLN A 50 0.85 -2.06 -9.19
C GLN A 50 1.01 -1.22 -10.46
N GLU A 51 0.24 -0.13 -10.59
CA GLU A 51 0.36 0.85 -11.67
C GLU A 51 1.72 1.55 -11.64
N ALA A 52 2.16 2.02 -10.47
CA ALA A 52 3.39 2.79 -10.31
C ALA A 52 4.66 1.97 -10.59
N ILE A 53 4.66 0.66 -10.29
CA ILE A 53 5.77 -0.24 -10.64
C ILE A 53 5.53 -1.04 -11.93
N LYS A 54 4.43 -0.79 -12.65
CA LYS A 54 3.98 -1.54 -13.85
C LYS A 54 4.15 -3.06 -13.70
N ARG A 55 3.87 -3.58 -12.49
CA ARG A 55 3.97 -5.01 -12.20
C ARG A 55 2.56 -5.59 -12.07
N LYS A 56 2.22 -6.47 -13.01
CA LYS A 56 1.07 -7.37 -12.95
C LYS A 56 1.55 -8.66 -12.26
N TRP A 57 0.98 -9.01 -11.12
CA TRP A 57 1.37 -10.17 -10.31
C TRP A 57 0.26 -11.20 -10.32
#